data_AF-A0A1Q6A5T3-F1
#
_entry.id   AF-A0A1Q6A5T3-F1
#
_cell.length_a   1.000
_cell.length_b   1.000
_cell.length_c   1.000
_cell.angle_alpha   90.00
_cell.angle_beta   90.00
_cell.angle_gamma   90.00
#
_symmetry.space_group_name_H-M   'P 1'
#
loop_
_entity.id
_entity.type
_entity.pdbx_description
1 polymer ?
#
loop_
_entity_poly.entity_id
_entity_poly.type
_entity_poly.pdbx_seq_one_letter_code
_entity_poly.pdbx_strand_id
1 'polypeptide(L)'
;MKIRIITLALLLTAASGFAQKKLTTGIWRGTLQIPAGELPFNFNIKDTAGHQQIAIINGSERFKVNDIKIKDDSVLIQMPLFDSEFKLKFDGASLKGNWVRHLGERDVQIPFAAEPGVAYRFKTTEPTKYTVAGRWSAIIGADEPDTTVAEFKQTGNKVTGTFLTTTGDYRYLEGSISGDKLSLSCFDGGHAFLFTATLKDENTLVNGLFGKTPWHAVRKPDAKLPDAYALTFLKPGYKKLEFSFPDLDGNKVSLSDPRFKNKVVIVEIMGSWCPNCMDQTAYLVKYYKKYHNKGVEVVDLAYERTTDFNKSKASLLREKNHFNIPYPILITGHTSNKKETGESLPALANFFSFPTTLIIDKKGDVRKIYTGFSGPGTGDYYTEFISQFEKITQDLLAEK
;
A
#
# COMPACT_ATOMS: atom_id res chain seq x y z
N MET A 1 51.76 -71.39 2.65
CA MET A 1 51.54 -69.95 2.44
C MET A 1 50.02 -69.70 2.45
N LYS A 2 49.46 -69.16 3.54
CA LYS A 2 48.01 -68.98 3.70
C LYS A 2 47.59 -67.65 3.05
N ILE A 3 46.82 -67.72 1.97
CA ILE A 3 46.24 -66.54 1.29
C ILE A 3 44.98 -66.13 2.07
N ARG A 4 45.04 -64.98 2.75
CA ARG A 4 43.85 -64.34 3.34
C ARG A 4 43.18 -63.49 2.28
N ILE A 5 41.97 -63.88 1.89
CA ILE A 5 41.07 -63.04 1.07
C ILE A 5 40.39 -62.06 2.04
N ILE A 6 40.70 -60.77 1.89
CA ILE A 6 40.05 -59.68 2.62
C ILE A 6 38.89 -59.21 1.75
N THR A 7 37.66 -59.51 2.16
CA THR A 7 36.45 -59.01 1.52
C THR A 7 36.20 -57.58 2.00
N LEU A 8 36.39 -56.60 1.13
CA LEU A 8 36.10 -55.19 1.40
C LEU A 8 34.59 -54.96 1.22
N ALA A 9 33.86 -54.81 2.32
CA ALA A 9 32.45 -54.42 2.28
C ALA A 9 32.32 -52.93 1.96
N LEU A 10 31.86 -52.61 0.75
CA LEU A 10 31.53 -51.24 0.34
C LEU A 10 30.21 -50.83 1.00
N LEU A 11 30.28 -50.02 2.06
CA LEU A 11 29.11 -49.34 2.62
C LEU A 11 28.67 -48.24 1.65
N LEU A 12 27.64 -48.53 0.84
CA LEU A 12 26.88 -47.49 0.12
C LEU A 12 26.12 -46.65 1.16
N THR A 13 26.66 -45.50 1.54
CA THR A 13 25.87 -44.47 2.20
C THR A 13 24.90 -43.90 1.18
N ALA A 14 23.64 -44.33 1.25
CA ALA A 14 22.55 -43.68 0.53
C ALA A 14 22.42 -42.24 1.06
N ALA A 15 22.95 -41.29 0.31
CA ALA A 15 22.64 -39.88 0.49
C ALA A 15 21.17 -39.69 0.08
N SER A 16 20.25 -39.95 1.00
CA SER A 16 18.86 -39.52 0.88
C SER A 16 18.87 -37.99 0.93
N GLY A 17 19.03 -37.38 -0.23
CA GLY A 17 18.78 -35.95 -0.42
C GLY A 17 17.33 -35.71 -0.06
N PHE A 18 17.08 -35.14 1.12
CA PHE A 18 15.75 -34.69 1.49
C PHE A 18 15.33 -33.65 0.46
N ALA A 19 14.34 -34.00 -0.37
CA ALA A 19 13.78 -33.05 -1.32
C ALA A 19 13.22 -31.86 -0.52
N GLN A 20 13.72 -30.67 -0.80
CA GLN A 20 13.27 -29.45 -0.15
C GLN A 20 11.77 -29.29 -0.39
N LYS A 21 11.00 -29.13 0.69
CA LYS A 21 9.56 -28.88 0.59
C LYS A 21 9.31 -27.63 -0.26
N LYS A 22 8.25 -27.67 -1.06
CA LYS A 22 7.79 -26.54 -1.89
C LYS A 22 6.34 -26.24 -1.57
N LEU A 23 5.94 -24.99 -1.76
CA LEU A 23 4.54 -24.60 -1.69
C LEU A 23 3.78 -25.16 -2.90
N THR A 24 2.58 -25.68 -2.69
CA THR A 24 1.71 -26.13 -3.79
C THR A 24 1.38 -24.96 -4.72
N THR A 25 1.57 -25.12 -6.03
CA THR A 25 1.19 -24.11 -7.03
C THR A 25 -0.33 -24.00 -7.15
N GLY A 26 -0.83 -22.82 -7.47
CA GLY A 26 -2.25 -22.55 -7.66
C GLY A 26 -2.81 -21.53 -6.67
N ILE A 27 -4.13 -21.50 -6.54
CA ILE A 27 -4.85 -20.58 -5.67
C ILE A 27 -4.76 -21.03 -4.20
N TRP A 28 -4.64 -20.07 -3.30
CA TRP A 28 -4.67 -20.25 -1.86
C TRP A 28 -5.62 -19.24 -1.22
N ARG A 29 -6.16 -19.61 -0.06
CA ARG A 29 -6.86 -18.69 0.84
C ARG A 29 -6.03 -18.54 2.11
N GLY A 30 -5.57 -17.33 2.37
CA GLY A 30 -4.95 -16.93 3.63
C GLY A 30 -5.97 -16.27 4.56
N THR A 31 -5.75 -16.40 5.86
CA THR A 31 -6.59 -15.80 6.90
C THR A 31 -5.75 -15.20 8.00
N LEU A 32 -6.05 -13.95 8.36
CA LEU A 32 -5.47 -13.27 9.51
C LEU A 32 -6.50 -13.22 10.65
N GLN A 33 -6.08 -13.56 11.86
CA GLN A 33 -6.92 -13.42 13.05
C GLN A 33 -6.75 -12.02 13.62
N ILE A 34 -7.67 -11.12 13.27
CA ILE A 34 -7.66 -9.73 13.75
C ILE A 34 -8.72 -9.54 14.84
N PRO A 35 -8.65 -8.46 15.66
CA PRO A 35 -9.62 -8.25 16.74
C PRO A 35 -11.09 -8.16 16.31
N ALA A 36 -11.35 -7.94 15.02
CA ALA A 36 -12.69 -7.88 14.43
C ALA A 36 -13.19 -9.22 13.86
N GLY A 37 -12.37 -10.27 13.92
CA GLY A 37 -12.65 -11.59 13.36
C GLY A 37 -11.61 -12.05 12.35
N GLU A 38 -11.99 -13.00 11.52
CA GLU A 38 -11.13 -13.51 10.46
C GLU A 38 -11.12 -12.56 9.25
N LEU A 39 -9.93 -12.10 8.85
CA LEU A 39 -9.73 -11.38 7.60
C LEU A 39 -9.16 -12.34 6.55
N PRO A 40 -9.96 -12.76 5.56
CA PRO A 40 -9.46 -13.62 4.49
C PRO A 40 -8.90 -12.81 3.32
N PHE A 41 -7.93 -13.37 2.63
CA PHE A 41 -7.51 -12.90 1.31
C PHE A 41 -7.00 -14.06 0.48
N ASN A 42 -7.08 -13.93 -0.85
CA ASN A 42 -6.56 -14.95 -1.75
C ASN A 42 -5.19 -14.55 -2.29
N PHE A 43 -4.39 -15.54 -2.60
CA PHE A 43 -3.13 -15.36 -3.31
C PHE A 43 -2.87 -16.56 -4.21
N ASN A 44 -2.12 -16.36 -5.29
CA ASN A 44 -1.77 -17.43 -6.21
C ASN A 44 -0.26 -17.69 -6.15
N ILE A 45 0.12 -18.96 -6.07
CA ILE A 45 1.51 -19.41 -6.16
C ILE A 45 1.79 -19.89 -7.59
N LYS A 46 2.88 -19.40 -8.18
CA LYS A 46 3.46 -19.93 -9.43
C LYS A 46 4.89 -20.38 -9.17
N ASP A 47 5.35 -21.36 -9.94
CA ASP A 47 6.76 -21.73 -10.01
C ASP A 47 7.22 -21.41 -11.44
N THR A 48 8.26 -20.58 -11.56
CA THR A 48 8.89 -20.25 -12.85
C THR A 48 10.35 -20.66 -12.78
N ALA A 49 10.73 -21.68 -13.54
CA ALA A 49 12.09 -22.22 -13.59
C ALA A 49 12.67 -22.60 -12.21
N GLY A 50 11.84 -23.13 -11.30
CA GLY A 50 12.24 -23.52 -9.96
C GLY A 50 12.09 -22.43 -8.89
N HIS A 51 11.73 -21.20 -9.29
CA HIS A 51 11.53 -20.07 -8.38
C HIS A 51 10.05 -19.86 -8.10
N GLN A 52 9.66 -20.03 -6.83
CA GLN A 52 8.28 -19.80 -6.40
C GLN A 52 7.99 -18.31 -6.26
N GLN A 53 6.82 -17.89 -6.72
CA GLN A 53 6.35 -16.51 -6.67
C GLN A 53 4.91 -16.50 -6.17
N ILE A 54 4.62 -15.58 -5.25
CA ILE A 54 3.27 -15.31 -4.75
C ILE A 54 2.73 -14.07 -5.45
N ALA A 55 1.46 -14.12 -5.84
CA ALA A 55 0.69 -12.94 -6.23
C ALA A 55 -0.52 -12.83 -5.30
N ILE A 56 -0.47 -11.90 -4.34
CA ILE A 56 -1.63 -11.55 -3.51
C ILE A 56 -2.67 -10.88 -4.41
N ILE A 57 -3.92 -11.27 -4.24
CA ILE A 57 -5.04 -10.86 -5.07
C ILE A 57 -5.87 -9.85 -4.27
N ASN A 58 -6.03 -8.63 -4.77
CA ASN A 58 -6.94 -7.63 -4.21
C ASN A 58 -7.71 -7.01 -5.39
N GLY A 59 -8.95 -7.46 -5.64
CA GLY A 59 -9.71 -7.03 -6.82
C GLY A 59 -8.91 -7.25 -8.12
N SER A 60 -8.60 -6.16 -8.84
CA SER A 60 -7.76 -6.17 -10.04
C SER A 60 -6.25 -6.22 -9.75
N GLU A 61 -5.81 -5.84 -8.55
CA GLU A 61 -4.41 -5.83 -8.17
C GLU A 61 -3.85 -7.25 -8.01
N ARG A 62 -2.59 -7.42 -8.43
CA ARG A 62 -1.77 -8.61 -8.23
C ARG A 62 -0.45 -8.21 -7.58
N PHE A 63 -0.43 -8.13 -6.26
CA PHE A 63 0.74 -7.70 -5.50
C PHE A 63 1.77 -8.84 -5.42
N LYS A 64 2.91 -8.67 -6.09
CA LYS A 64 3.92 -9.73 -6.27
C LYS A 64 4.84 -9.81 -5.07
N VAL A 65 5.05 -11.03 -4.57
CA VAL A 65 5.96 -11.33 -3.47
C VAL A 65 6.88 -12.48 -3.90
N ASN A 66 8.17 -12.19 -4.04
CA ASN A 66 9.14 -13.10 -4.62
C ASN A 66 10.16 -13.63 -3.61
N ASP A 67 10.34 -12.95 -2.47
CA ASP A 67 11.29 -13.40 -1.43
C ASP A 67 10.60 -14.45 -0.55
N ILE A 68 10.75 -15.71 -0.96
CA ILE A 68 10.22 -16.89 -0.29
C ILE A 68 11.41 -17.80 0.05
N LYS A 69 11.61 -18.05 1.34
CA LYS A 69 12.67 -18.95 1.84
C LYS A 69 12.03 -20.10 2.57
N ILE A 70 12.34 -21.32 2.12
CA ILE A 70 11.85 -22.55 2.74
C ILE A 70 13.05 -23.32 3.27
N LYS A 71 13.04 -23.66 4.55
CA LYS A 71 14.04 -24.53 5.18
C LYS A 71 13.33 -25.53 6.07
N ASP A 72 13.50 -26.81 5.77
CA ASP A 72 12.80 -27.91 6.44
C ASP A 72 11.28 -27.73 6.41
N ASP A 73 10.65 -27.47 7.56
CA ASP A 73 9.22 -27.18 7.68
C ASP A 73 8.91 -25.68 7.74
N SER A 74 9.93 -24.82 7.84
CA SER A 74 9.80 -23.38 8.01
C SER A 74 9.70 -22.66 6.68
N VAL A 75 8.78 -21.70 6.60
CA VAL A 75 8.53 -20.87 5.42
C VAL A 75 8.57 -19.41 5.85
N LEU A 76 9.51 -18.66 5.31
CA LEU A 76 9.62 -17.21 5.47
C LEU A 76 9.21 -16.54 4.17
N ILE A 77 8.27 -15.59 4.23
CA ILE A 77 7.86 -14.79 3.08
C ILE A 77 8.06 -13.32 3.45
N GLN A 78 9.05 -12.68 2.84
CA GLN A 78 9.35 -11.27 3.08
C GLN A 78 8.54 -10.40 2.12
N MET A 79 7.76 -9.46 2.66
CA MET A 79 7.02 -8.52 1.82
C MET A 79 8.00 -7.54 1.15
N PRO A 80 7.81 -7.23 -0.14
CA PRO A 80 8.72 -6.34 -0.87
C PRO A 80 8.65 -4.88 -0.39
N LEU A 81 7.55 -4.52 0.30
CA LEU A 81 7.26 -3.19 0.84
C LEU A 81 6.67 -3.33 2.26
N PHE A 82 6.63 -2.23 3.02
CA PHE A 82 5.99 -2.10 4.34
C PHE A 82 6.62 -2.85 5.54
N ASP A 83 7.91 -3.19 5.47
CA ASP A 83 8.68 -3.86 6.54
C ASP A 83 7.90 -4.91 7.33
N SER A 84 7.42 -5.92 6.61
CA SER A 84 6.65 -7.01 7.19
C SER A 84 6.98 -8.34 6.52
N GLU A 85 6.72 -9.42 7.24
CA GLU A 85 7.06 -10.77 6.82
C GLU A 85 6.06 -11.79 7.37
N PHE A 86 5.93 -12.93 6.70
CA PHE A 86 5.24 -14.09 7.26
C PHE A 86 6.26 -15.09 7.77
N LYS A 87 6.17 -15.45 9.05
CA LYS A 87 6.93 -16.54 9.69
C LYS A 87 6.01 -17.72 9.87
N LEU A 88 6.11 -18.69 8.96
CA LEU A 88 5.17 -19.79 8.84
C LEU A 88 5.88 -21.13 8.96
N LYS A 89 5.09 -22.18 9.16
CA LYS A 89 5.50 -23.56 8.98
C LYS A 89 4.45 -24.34 8.21
N PHE A 90 4.86 -25.43 7.57
CA PHE A 90 3.94 -26.40 6.97
C PHE A 90 3.09 -27.08 8.04
N ASP A 91 1.79 -27.18 7.77
CA ASP A 91 0.82 -27.97 8.51
C ASP A 91 0.08 -28.87 7.51
N GLY A 92 0.67 -30.03 7.22
CA GLY A 92 0.29 -30.83 6.06
C GLY A 92 0.54 -30.08 4.74
N ALA A 93 -0.51 -29.91 3.93
CA ALA A 93 -0.47 -29.10 2.71
C ALA A 93 -0.75 -27.60 2.97
N SER A 94 -1.14 -27.24 4.19
CA SER A 94 -1.48 -25.88 4.61
C SER A 94 -0.28 -25.18 5.24
N LEU A 95 -0.44 -23.89 5.57
CA LEU A 95 0.54 -23.10 6.31
C LEU A 95 -0.09 -22.54 7.59
N LYS A 96 0.69 -22.44 8.66
CA LYS A 96 0.32 -21.74 9.90
C LYS A 96 1.51 -20.96 10.47
N GLY A 97 1.24 -19.85 11.13
CA GLY A 97 2.25 -19.04 11.80
C GLY A 97 1.75 -17.63 12.04
N ASN A 98 2.60 -16.64 11.80
CA ASN A 98 2.25 -15.23 12.01
C ASN A 98 2.65 -14.38 10.82
N TRP A 99 1.83 -13.37 10.53
CA TRP A 99 2.28 -12.16 9.86
C TRP A 99 2.88 -11.23 10.91
N VAL A 100 4.12 -10.80 10.70
CA VAL A 100 4.90 -9.95 11.58
C VAL A 100 5.10 -8.61 10.90
N ARG A 101 4.75 -7.52 11.59
CA ARG A 101 4.99 -6.15 11.15
C ARG A 101 6.06 -5.54 12.03
N HIS A 102 7.12 -5.02 11.44
CA HIS A 102 8.19 -4.32 12.15
C HIS A 102 7.83 -2.83 12.22
N LEU A 103 7.25 -2.41 13.34
CA LEU A 103 7.01 -0.99 13.60
C LEU A 103 8.27 -0.37 14.19
N GLY A 104 8.36 0.97 14.19
CA GLY A 104 9.58 1.69 14.59
C GLY A 104 10.19 1.25 15.93
N GLU A 105 9.35 0.94 16.91
CA GLU A 105 9.77 0.54 18.27
C GLU A 105 9.37 -0.88 18.68
N ARG A 106 8.53 -1.58 17.88
CA ARG A 106 8.01 -2.90 18.27
C ARG A 106 7.55 -3.73 17.09
N ASP A 107 7.55 -5.04 17.28
CA ASP A 107 6.89 -5.96 16.36
C ASP A 107 5.43 -6.16 16.74
N VAL A 108 4.56 -6.26 15.73
CA VAL A 108 3.18 -6.71 15.90
C VAL A 108 3.02 -8.02 15.15
N GLN A 109 2.60 -9.07 15.87
CA GLN A 109 2.36 -10.39 15.32
C GLN A 109 0.87 -10.65 15.24
N ILE A 110 0.41 -11.10 14.07
CA ILE A 110 -0.99 -11.44 13.81
C ILE A 110 -1.04 -12.90 13.35
N PRO A 111 -1.78 -13.78 14.03
CA PRO A 111 -1.88 -15.18 13.65
C PRO A 111 -2.39 -15.32 12.21
N PHE A 112 -1.73 -16.18 11.45
CA PHE A 112 -2.01 -16.45 10.05
C PHE A 112 -2.15 -17.95 9.78
N ALA A 113 -3.11 -18.30 8.95
CA ALA A 113 -3.23 -19.62 8.35
C ALA A 113 -3.48 -19.51 6.85
N ALA A 114 -3.08 -20.51 6.07
CA ALA A 114 -3.43 -20.58 4.65
C ALA A 114 -3.66 -22.00 4.16
N GLU A 115 -4.63 -22.15 3.25
CA GLU A 115 -5.04 -23.43 2.68
C GLU A 115 -4.96 -23.38 1.14
N PRO A 116 -4.36 -24.41 0.49
CA PRO A 116 -4.32 -24.49 -0.97
C PRO A 116 -5.67 -24.90 -1.56
N GLY A 117 -5.93 -24.51 -2.81
CA GLY A 117 -7.10 -24.91 -3.59
C GLY A 117 -8.41 -24.19 -3.23
N VAL A 118 -8.40 -23.32 -2.23
CA VAL A 118 -9.59 -22.60 -1.79
C VAL A 118 -9.74 -21.28 -2.54
N ALA A 119 -10.66 -21.24 -3.50
CA ALA A 119 -10.84 -20.08 -4.40
C ALA A 119 -11.78 -18.98 -3.85
N TYR A 120 -12.69 -19.32 -2.93
CA TYR A 120 -13.56 -18.29 -2.33
C TYR A 120 -12.77 -17.43 -1.34
N ARG A 121 -13.09 -16.14 -1.26
CA ARG A 121 -12.60 -15.24 -0.20
C ARG A 121 -13.50 -15.33 1.02
N PHE A 122 -14.77 -14.99 0.80
CA PHE A 122 -15.89 -15.17 1.72
C PHE A 122 -16.85 -16.17 1.09
N LYS A 123 -17.42 -17.07 1.90
CA LYS A 123 -18.44 -18.00 1.42
C LYS A 123 -19.74 -17.25 1.19
N THR A 124 -20.42 -17.56 0.09
CA THR A 124 -21.75 -17.03 -0.21
C THR A 124 -22.72 -18.20 -0.29
N THR A 125 -23.80 -18.15 0.48
CA THR A 125 -24.82 -19.20 0.53
C THR A 125 -26.08 -18.82 -0.22
N GLU A 126 -26.30 -17.53 -0.43
CA GLU A 126 -27.55 -16.99 -0.97
C GLU A 126 -27.27 -15.86 -1.97
N PRO A 127 -28.09 -15.70 -3.02
CA PRO A 127 -28.02 -14.53 -3.88
C PRO A 127 -28.49 -13.28 -3.13
N THR A 128 -27.96 -12.12 -3.50
CA THR A 128 -28.44 -10.85 -2.93
C THR A 128 -29.72 -10.35 -3.61
N LYS A 129 -30.61 -9.71 -2.83
CA LYS A 129 -31.85 -9.11 -3.34
C LYS A 129 -31.62 -7.79 -4.06
N TYR A 130 -30.69 -6.97 -3.56
CA TYR A 130 -30.38 -5.65 -4.11
C TYR A 130 -28.90 -5.58 -4.47
N THR A 131 -28.54 -4.71 -5.42
CA THR A 131 -27.14 -4.50 -5.75
C THR A 131 -26.49 -3.48 -4.82
N VAL A 132 -25.25 -3.75 -4.38
CA VAL A 132 -24.39 -2.77 -3.71
C VAL A 132 -23.59 -1.93 -4.70
N ALA A 133 -23.60 -2.25 -6.00
CA ALA A 133 -22.85 -1.51 -7.00
C ALA A 133 -23.28 -0.04 -7.07
N GLY A 134 -22.32 0.84 -7.31
CA GLY A 134 -22.50 2.28 -7.40
C GLY A 134 -21.85 3.03 -6.24
N ARG A 135 -22.21 4.31 -6.15
CA ARG A 135 -21.58 5.28 -5.24
C ARG A 135 -22.42 5.55 -4.00
N TRP A 136 -21.74 5.67 -2.88
CA TRP A 136 -22.32 5.85 -1.56
C TRP A 136 -21.62 6.96 -0.80
N SER A 137 -22.39 7.76 -0.06
CA SER A 137 -21.87 8.61 1.01
C SER A 137 -21.77 7.78 2.26
N ALA A 138 -20.55 7.49 2.71
CA ALA A 138 -20.27 6.65 3.87
C ALA A 138 -19.71 7.48 5.02
N ILE A 139 -20.14 7.17 6.24
CA ILE A 139 -19.63 7.76 7.46
C ILE A 139 -18.93 6.66 8.25
N ILE A 140 -17.64 6.83 8.51
CA ILE A 140 -16.82 5.89 9.29
C ILE A 140 -16.46 6.54 10.62
N GLY A 141 -16.70 5.82 11.72
CA GLY A 141 -16.51 6.34 13.08
C GLY A 141 -17.79 6.94 13.67
N ALA A 142 -17.82 7.02 15.01
CA ALA A 142 -18.92 7.60 15.76
C ALA A 142 -18.57 8.99 16.34
N ASP A 143 -17.37 9.13 16.93
CA ASP A 143 -16.97 10.33 17.66
C ASP A 143 -16.35 11.41 16.75
N GLU A 144 -15.55 10.99 15.76
CA GLU A 144 -14.95 11.85 14.74
C GLU A 144 -15.33 11.30 13.35
N PRO A 145 -16.56 11.56 12.87
CA PRO A 145 -17.06 10.94 11.64
C PRO A 145 -16.25 11.40 10.43
N ASP A 146 -15.57 10.46 9.78
CA ASP A 146 -14.94 10.70 8.49
C ASP A 146 -15.98 10.52 7.39
N THR A 147 -16.20 11.59 6.63
CA THR A 147 -17.10 11.56 5.47
C THR A 147 -16.33 11.04 4.27
N THR A 148 -16.69 9.84 3.85
CA THR A 148 -16.02 9.09 2.80
C THR A 148 -16.95 8.80 1.64
N VAL A 149 -16.39 8.51 0.48
CA VAL A 149 -17.16 8.07 -0.69
C VAL A 149 -16.83 6.62 -0.95
N ALA A 150 -17.81 5.72 -0.84
CA ALA A 150 -17.61 4.32 -1.22
C ALA A 150 -18.02 4.13 -2.69
N GLU A 151 -17.19 3.46 -3.46
CA GLU A 151 -17.44 3.13 -4.87
C GLU A 151 -17.33 1.61 -5.04
N PHE A 152 -18.46 0.96 -5.31
CA PHE A 152 -18.52 -0.50 -5.43
C PHE A 152 -18.92 -0.93 -6.84
N LYS A 153 -18.33 -2.04 -7.28
CA LYS A 153 -18.70 -2.81 -8.47
C LYS A 153 -19.14 -4.20 -8.03
N GLN A 154 -20.15 -4.75 -8.69
CA GLN A 154 -20.70 -6.06 -8.35
C GLN A 154 -20.93 -6.90 -9.60
N THR A 155 -20.64 -8.20 -9.50
CA THR A 155 -21.02 -9.20 -10.50
C THR A 155 -21.49 -10.46 -9.78
N GLY A 156 -22.79 -10.76 -9.87
CA GLY A 156 -23.42 -11.76 -9.01
C GLY A 156 -23.20 -11.40 -7.53
N ASN A 157 -22.66 -12.34 -6.75
CA ASN A 157 -22.32 -12.10 -5.34
C ASN A 157 -20.94 -11.48 -5.14
N LYS A 158 -20.08 -11.44 -6.17
CA LYS A 158 -18.73 -10.86 -6.04
C LYS A 158 -18.83 -9.33 -6.00
N VAL A 159 -18.15 -8.72 -5.02
CA VAL A 159 -18.07 -7.26 -4.86
C VAL A 159 -16.60 -6.84 -4.85
N THR A 160 -16.30 -5.75 -5.54
CA THR A 160 -14.99 -5.08 -5.50
C THR A 160 -15.21 -3.59 -5.36
N GLY A 161 -14.26 -2.85 -4.82
CA GLY A 161 -14.37 -1.40 -4.75
C GLY A 161 -13.34 -0.78 -3.83
N THR A 162 -13.64 0.42 -3.36
CA THR A 162 -12.82 1.13 -2.38
C THR A 162 -13.68 2.15 -1.63
N PHE A 163 -13.11 2.71 -0.56
CA PHE A 163 -13.61 3.91 0.09
C PHE A 163 -12.57 5.01 -0.15
N LEU A 164 -13.01 6.12 -0.71
CA LEU A 164 -12.22 7.33 -0.87
C LEU A 164 -12.35 8.19 0.39
N THR A 165 -11.22 8.71 0.86
CA THR A 165 -11.12 9.64 1.99
C THR A 165 -10.39 10.90 1.54
N THR A 166 -10.42 11.95 2.36
CA THR A 166 -9.64 13.18 2.13
C THR A 166 -8.12 12.96 2.11
N THR A 167 -7.65 11.80 2.57
CA THR A 167 -6.21 11.47 2.70
C THR A 167 -5.73 10.42 1.71
N GLY A 168 -6.66 9.77 0.99
CA GLY A 168 -6.37 8.76 -0.02
C GLY A 168 -7.52 7.78 -0.15
N ASP A 169 -7.23 6.49 -0.21
CA ASP A 169 -8.27 5.46 -0.28
C ASP A 169 -7.88 4.15 0.40
N TYR A 170 -8.84 3.22 0.53
CA TYR A 170 -8.65 1.90 1.15
C TYR A 170 -8.25 0.80 0.14
N ARG A 171 -7.68 1.20 -1.01
CA ARG A 171 -7.17 0.35 -2.08
C ARG A 171 -8.22 -0.63 -2.64
N TYR A 172 -7.75 -1.68 -3.30
CA TYR A 172 -8.55 -2.65 -4.03
C TYR A 172 -9.30 -3.63 -3.11
N LEU A 173 -10.36 -3.19 -2.44
CA LEU A 173 -11.21 -4.08 -1.65
C LEU A 173 -11.85 -5.16 -2.55
N GLU A 174 -11.85 -6.40 -2.06
CA GLU A 174 -12.53 -7.52 -2.70
C GLU A 174 -13.30 -8.34 -1.66
N GLY A 175 -14.47 -8.82 -2.06
CA GLY A 175 -15.22 -9.78 -1.26
C GLY A 175 -16.54 -10.13 -1.93
N SER A 176 -17.58 -10.20 -1.13
CA SER A 176 -18.89 -10.64 -1.60
C SER A 176 -20.04 -10.06 -0.79
N ILE A 177 -21.23 -10.12 -1.38
CA ILE A 177 -22.50 -10.00 -0.69
C ILE A 177 -23.21 -11.37 -0.70
N SER A 178 -23.69 -11.83 0.45
CA SER A 178 -24.48 -13.07 0.61
C SER A 178 -25.78 -12.73 1.32
N GLY A 179 -26.91 -12.87 0.65
CA GLY A 179 -28.17 -12.30 1.12
C GLY A 179 -28.06 -10.77 1.22
N ASP A 180 -28.13 -10.24 2.45
CA ASP A 180 -27.96 -8.82 2.78
C ASP A 180 -26.57 -8.49 3.36
N LYS A 181 -25.71 -9.48 3.61
CA LYS A 181 -24.43 -9.25 4.29
C LYS A 181 -23.31 -8.99 3.29
N LEU A 182 -22.80 -7.76 3.29
CA LEU A 182 -21.60 -7.35 2.58
C LEU A 182 -20.37 -7.67 3.42
N SER A 183 -19.34 -8.25 2.82
CA SER A 183 -18.02 -8.46 3.41
C SER A 183 -16.94 -8.19 2.38
N LEU A 184 -15.96 -7.36 2.74
CA LEU A 184 -14.86 -6.92 1.88
C LEU A 184 -13.56 -6.98 2.68
N SER A 185 -12.47 -7.35 2.02
CA SER A 185 -11.14 -7.27 2.62
C SER A 185 -10.08 -6.84 1.61
N CYS A 186 -8.96 -6.35 2.14
CA CYS A 186 -7.74 -6.07 1.39
C CYS A 186 -6.53 -6.38 2.29
N PHE A 187 -5.51 -6.99 1.70
CA PHE A 187 -4.22 -7.21 2.34
C PHE A 187 -3.09 -6.86 1.37
N ASP A 188 -2.22 -5.93 1.73
CA ASP A 188 -1.13 -5.44 0.86
C ASP A 188 0.27 -5.58 1.50
N GLY A 189 0.35 -6.22 2.67
CA GLY A 189 1.60 -6.32 3.45
C GLY A 189 1.87 -5.15 4.38
N GLY A 190 1.19 -4.01 4.23
CA GLY A 190 1.21 -2.90 5.18
C GLY A 190 -0.07 -2.84 6.02
N HIS A 191 -1.19 -3.23 5.42
CA HIS A 191 -2.55 -3.13 5.93
C HIS A 191 -3.31 -4.43 5.78
N ALA A 192 -4.29 -4.57 6.67
CA ALA A 192 -5.20 -5.68 6.77
C ALA A 192 -6.58 -5.07 7.04
N PHE A 193 -7.30 -4.74 5.96
CA PHE A 193 -8.62 -4.12 6.02
C PHE A 193 -9.72 -5.18 5.97
N LEU A 194 -10.69 -5.07 6.88
CA LEU A 194 -11.91 -5.87 6.90
C LEU A 194 -13.10 -4.93 7.08
N PHE A 195 -13.98 -4.91 6.08
CA PHE A 195 -15.25 -4.20 6.12
C PHE A 195 -16.39 -5.21 6.07
N THR A 196 -17.38 -5.03 6.94
CA THR A 196 -18.68 -5.71 6.86
C THR A 196 -19.79 -4.68 6.92
N ALA A 197 -20.97 -5.01 6.38
CA ALA A 197 -22.21 -4.24 6.56
C ALA A 197 -23.43 -5.08 6.20
N THR A 198 -24.60 -4.59 6.56
CA THR A 198 -25.91 -5.12 6.15
C THR A 198 -26.58 -4.17 5.17
N LEU A 199 -26.97 -4.67 4.00
CA LEU A 199 -27.77 -3.97 3.01
C LEU A 199 -29.25 -4.04 3.43
N LYS A 200 -29.70 -3.00 4.12
CA LYS A 200 -31.07 -2.91 4.65
C LYS A 200 -32.11 -2.82 3.53
N ASP A 201 -31.80 -2.01 2.52
CA ASP A 201 -32.61 -1.77 1.32
C ASP A 201 -31.69 -1.36 0.16
N GLU A 202 -32.25 -1.06 -1.00
CA GLU A 202 -31.48 -0.70 -2.20
C GLU A 202 -30.63 0.57 -2.04
N ASN A 203 -30.87 1.39 -1.01
CA ASN A 203 -30.23 2.69 -0.81
C ASN A 203 -29.48 2.83 0.52
N THR A 204 -29.50 1.82 1.40
CA THR A 204 -28.97 1.96 2.77
C THR A 204 -28.12 0.76 3.21
N LEU A 205 -26.88 1.04 3.59
CA LEU A 205 -25.98 0.12 4.31
C LEU A 205 -25.90 0.51 5.78
N VAL A 206 -26.16 -0.45 6.67
CA VAL A 206 -26.19 -0.27 8.13
C VAL A 206 -25.35 -1.33 8.83
N ASN A 207 -25.16 -1.17 10.14
CA ASN A 207 -24.41 -2.11 10.98
C ASN A 207 -23.01 -2.41 10.42
N GLY A 208 -22.41 -1.42 9.76
CA GLY A 208 -21.11 -1.57 9.15
C GLY A 208 -20.02 -1.61 10.21
N LEU A 209 -19.02 -2.46 10.02
CA LEU A 209 -17.80 -2.47 10.82
C LEU A 209 -16.58 -2.40 9.88
N PHE A 210 -15.67 -1.47 10.16
CA PHE A 210 -14.32 -1.42 9.61
C PHE A 210 -13.36 -1.82 10.74
N GLY A 211 -12.94 -3.08 10.75
CA GLY A 211 -12.38 -3.67 11.96
C GLY A 211 -13.40 -3.56 13.10
N LYS A 212 -13.12 -2.75 14.12
CA LYS A 212 -14.05 -2.47 15.23
C LYS A 212 -14.79 -1.12 15.09
N THR A 213 -14.44 -0.32 14.10
CA THR A 213 -14.99 1.03 13.92
C THR A 213 -16.33 0.94 13.20
N PRO A 214 -17.43 1.47 13.77
CA PRO A 214 -18.73 1.44 13.12
C PRO A 214 -18.74 2.31 11.86
N TRP A 215 -19.52 1.91 10.87
CA TRP A 215 -19.81 2.74 9.70
C TRP A 215 -21.20 2.46 9.15
N HIS A 216 -21.71 3.40 8.37
CA HIS A 216 -22.95 3.27 7.61
C HIS A 216 -22.83 4.08 6.32
N ALA A 217 -23.69 3.78 5.35
CA ALA A 217 -23.68 4.52 4.09
C ALA A 217 -25.07 4.63 3.46
N VAL A 218 -25.28 5.74 2.76
CA VAL A 218 -26.47 5.98 1.93
C VAL A 218 -26.06 6.12 0.48
N ARG A 219 -26.84 5.54 -0.42
CA ARG A 219 -26.58 5.63 -1.85
C ARG A 219 -26.64 7.09 -2.28
N LYS A 220 -25.59 7.56 -2.93
CA LYS A 220 -25.46 8.96 -3.35
C LYS A 220 -24.57 9.04 -4.60
N PRO A 221 -25.16 9.01 -5.81
CA PRO A 221 -24.43 9.03 -7.07
C PRO A 221 -23.52 10.25 -7.28
N ASP A 222 -23.85 11.37 -6.65
CA ASP A 222 -23.13 12.64 -6.70
C ASP A 222 -22.20 12.86 -5.49
N ALA A 223 -21.99 11.83 -4.66
CA ALA A 223 -21.08 11.95 -3.52
C ALA A 223 -19.67 12.33 -4.01
N LYS A 224 -19.06 13.30 -3.32
CA LYS A 224 -17.73 13.81 -3.62
C LYS A 224 -17.02 14.19 -2.34
N LEU A 225 -15.71 14.05 -2.36
CA LEU A 225 -14.85 14.56 -1.30
C LEU A 225 -14.67 16.08 -1.43
N PRO A 226 -14.24 16.74 -0.34
CA PRO A 226 -13.69 18.10 -0.42
C PRO A 226 -12.57 18.23 -1.46
N ASP A 227 -12.36 19.45 -1.96
CA ASP A 227 -11.26 19.74 -2.87
C ASP A 227 -9.90 19.54 -2.17
N ALA A 228 -9.13 18.56 -2.65
CA ALA A 228 -7.81 18.23 -2.13
C ALA A 228 -6.80 19.38 -2.26
N TYR A 229 -7.03 20.35 -3.16
CA TYR A 229 -6.20 21.56 -3.28
C TYR A 229 -6.49 22.63 -2.22
N ALA A 230 -7.55 22.48 -1.44
CA ALA A 230 -7.97 23.45 -0.43
C ALA A 230 -7.60 23.03 1.01
N LEU A 231 -7.12 21.80 1.22
CA LEU A 231 -6.90 21.25 2.56
C LEU A 231 -5.62 21.76 3.21
N THR A 232 -4.47 21.62 2.54
CA THR A 232 -3.18 22.15 3.00
C THR A 232 -2.78 23.34 2.14
N PHE A 233 -2.30 24.42 2.75
CA PHE A 233 -1.97 25.66 2.05
C PHE A 233 -0.73 26.35 2.66
N LEU A 234 -0.14 27.31 1.93
CA LEU A 234 0.93 28.14 2.48
C LEU A 234 0.37 29.17 3.45
N LYS A 235 1.06 29.39 4.58
CA LYS A 235 0.75 30.47 5.51
C LYS A 235 0.79 31.83 4.79
N PRO A 236 -0.05 32.82 5.21
CA PRO A 236 0.00 34.17 4.65
C PRO A 236 1.43 34.74 4.65
N GLY A 237 1.82 35.34 3.52
CA GLY A 237 3.17 35.91 3.33
C GLY A 237 4.22 34.93 2.80
N TYR A 238 3.98 33.61 2.87
CA TYR A 238 4.85 32.63 2.23
C TYR A 238 4.48 32.45 0.75
N LYS A 239 5.52 32.40 -0.10
CA LYS A 239 5.40 32.00 -1.50
C LYS A 239 6.22 30.75 -1.85
N LYS A 240 7.24 30.47 -1.05
CA LYS A 240 8.23 29.42 -1.31
C LYS A 240 8.22 28.40 -0.18
N LEU A 241 8.70 27.20 -0.51
CA LEU A 241 9.01 26.15 0.46
C LEU A 241 10.53 26.15 0.70
N GLU A 242 10.94 26.04 1.95
CA GLU A 242 12.36 25.89 2.32
C GLU A 242 12.53 24.58 3.08
N PHE A 243 13.56 23.82 2.70
CA PHE A 243 13.98 22.61 3.41
C PHE A 243 15.46 22.32 3.17
N SER A 244 16.09 21.60 4.09
CA SER A 244 17.44 21.03 3.91
C SER A 244 17.60 19.73 4.68
N PHE A 245 17.44 18.61 3.99
CA PHE A 245 17.43 17.27 4.57
C PHE A 245 18.48 16.37 3.91
N PRO A 246 19.06 15.42 4.64
CA PRO A 246 19.99 14.45 4.07
C PRO A 246 19.28 13.52 3.08
N ASP A 247 19.90 13.26 1.94
CA ASP A 247 19.54 12.15 1.06
C ASP A 247 19.93 10.79 1.69
N LEU A 248 19.71 9.70 0.95
CA LEU A 248 20.06 8.35 1.42
C LEU A 248 21.56 8.16 1.67
N ASP A 249 22.44 8.99 1.11
CA ASP A 249 23.89 8.94 1.32
C ASP A 249 24.37 9.92 2.39
N GLY A 250 23.45 10.68 2.99
CA GLY A 250 23.72 11.65 4.04
C GLY A 250 24.03 13.06 3.54
N ASN A 251 24.02 13.30 2.22
CA ASN A 251 24.29 14.61 1.64
C ASN A 251 23.08 15.51 1.82
N LYS A 252 23.29 16.74 2.29
CA LYS A 252 22.20 17.73 2.39
C LYS A 252 21.74 18.14 1.00
N VAL A 253 20.43 18.01 0.77
CA VAL A 253 19.74 18.48 -0.43
C VAL A 253 18.73 19.55 -0.03
N SER A 254 18.68 20.62 -0.81
CA SER A 254 17.81 21.76 -0.59
C SER A 254 17.11 22.20 -1.87
N LEU A 255 15.96 22.87 -1.77
CA LEU A 255 15.26 23.38 -2.95
C LEU A 255 16.08 24.43 -3.74
N SER A 256 17.07 25.07 -3.11
CA SER A 256 17.94 26.05 -3.76
C SER A 256 19.10 25.44 -4.55
N ASP A 257 19.26 24.11 -4.49
CA ASP A 257 20.32 23.38 -5.19
C ASP A 257 20.21 23.57 -6.72
N PRO A 258 21.34 23.56 -7.45
CA PRO A 258 21.36 23.79 -8.90
C PRO A 258 20.39 22.93 -9.71
N ARG A 259 20.15 21.69 -9.26
CA ARG A 259 19.24 20.76 -9.94
C ARG A 259 17.80 21.29 -10.07
N PHE A 260 17.34 22.08 -9.10
CA PHE A 260 15.96 22.57 -9.03
C PHE A 260 15.79 23.96 -9.66
N LYS A 261 16.88 24.64 -10.02
CA LYS A 261 16.83 26.00 -10.59
C LYS A 261 16.20 25.99 -11.98
N ASN A 262 15.25 26.90 -12.20
CA ASN A 262 14.49 27.04 -13.46
C ASN A 262 13.76 25.75 -13.87
N LYS A 263 13.36 24.93 -12.90
CA LYS A 263 12.58 23.70 -13.11
C LYS A 263 11.22 23.83 -12.47
N VAL A 264 10.25 23.11 -13.03
CA VAL A 264 9.03 22.80 -12.27
C VAL A 264 9.41 21.68 -11.30
N VAL A 265 9.20 21.89 -10.01
CA VAL A 265 9.60 20.93 -8.97
C VAL A 265 8.36 20.35 -8.32
N ILE A 266 8.28 19.02 -8.30
CA ILE A 266 7.29 18.27 -7.53
C ILE A 266 7.95 17.84 -6.22
N VAL A 267 7.37 18.25 -5.10
CA VAL A 267 7.81 17.81 -3.76
C VAL A 267 6.74 16.87 -3.22
N GLU A 268 7.10 15.61 -2.97
CA GLU A 268 6.21 14.66 -2.31
C GLU A 268 6.57 14.54 -0.83
N ILE A 269 5.66 14.91 0.07
CA ILE A 269 5.75 14.62 1.50
C ILE A 269 5.16 13.24 1.72
N MET A 270 5.98 12.26 2.10
CA MET A 270 5.64 10.84 2.07
C MET A 270 6.21 10.04 3.24
N GLY A 271 5.90 8.75 3.29
CA GLY A 271 6.59 7.77 4.11
C GLY A 271 6.43 6.37 3.53
N SER A 272 7.49 5.56 3.59
CA SER A 272 7.55 4.21 3.00
C SER A 272 6.58 3.20 3.63
N TRP A 273 6.01 3.57 4.77
CA TRP A 273 4.99 2.84 5.50
C TRP A 273 3.56 3.13 5.02
N CYS A 274 3.37 4.09 4.10
CA CYS A 274 2.08 4.55 3.62
C CYS A 274 1.76 3.98 2.21
N PRO A 275 0.68 3.21 2.03
CA PRO A 275 0.33 2.62 0.73
C PRO A 275 -0.11 3.65 -0.32
N ASN A 276 -0.73 4.74 0.10
CA ASN A 276 -1.11 5.80 -0.84
C ASN A 276 0.14 6.56 -1.32
N CYS A 277 1.17 6.71 -0.46
CA CYS A 277 2.49 7.18 -0.91
C CYS A 277 3.10 6.20 -1.90
N MET A 278 3.05 4.89 -1.62
CA MET A 278 3.55 3.88 -2.56
C MET A 278 2.88 3.97 -3.95
N ASP A 279 1.55 4.09 -4.03
CA ASP A 279 0.88 4.24 -5.33
C ASP A 279 1.24 5.58 -6.00
N GLN A 280 1.41 6.65 -5.21
CA GLN A 280 1.85 7.93 -5.72
C GLN A 280 3.29 7.86 -6.27
N THR A 281 4.23 7.28 -5.54
CA THR A 281 5.59 6.98 -6.00
C THR A 281 5.57 6.20 -7.31
N ALA A 282 4.74 5.16 -7.40
CA ALA A 282 4.61 4.36 -8.63
C ALA A 282 4.12 5.18 -9.83
N TYR A 283 3.26 6.18 -9.60
CA TYR A 283 2.85 7.16 -10.59
C TYR A 283 3.97 8.16 -10.91
N LEU A 284 4.58 8.78 -9.90
CA LEU A 284 5.61 9.81 -10.04
C LEU A 284 6.85 9.29 -10.77
N VAL A 285 7.25 8.03 -10.59
CA VAL A 285 8.33 7.42 -11.37
C VAL A 285 8.02 7.42 -12.87
N LYS A 286 6.78 7.09 -13.27
CA LYS A 286 6.35 7.11 -14.68
C LYS A 286 6.24 8.54 -15.20
N TYR A 287 5.65 9.43 -14.41
CA TYR A 287 5.51 10.85 -14.71
C TYR A 287 6.89 11.50 -14.90
N TYR A 288 7.85 11.23 -14.01
CA TYR A 288 9.20 11.79 -14.10
C TYR A 288 9.92 11.33 -15.37
N LYS A 289 9.83 10.06 -15.75
CA LYS A 289 10.36 9.57 -17.04
C LYS A 289 9.80 10.34 -18.24
N LYS A 290 8.54 10.80 -18.17
CA LYS A 290 7.86 11.56 -19.23
C LYS A 290 8.22 13.04 -19.25
N TYR A 291 8.44 13.66 -18.08
CA TYR A 291 8.58 15.12 -17.96
C TYR A 291 9.97 15.62 -17.53
N HIS A 292 10.87 14.76 -17.07
CA HIS A 292 12.21 15.16 -16.62
C HIS A 292 12.97 15.95 -17.69
N ASN A 293 13.06 15.39 -18.90
CA ASN A 293 13.71 16.03 -20.04
C ASN A 293 13.00 17.31 -20.52
N LYS A 294 11.79 17.60 -20.02
CA LYS A 294 11.04 18.82 -20.32
C LYS A 294 11.24 19.91 -19.27
N GLY A 295 12.06 19.67 -18.24
CA GLY A 295 12.35 20.64 -17.19
C GLY A 295 11.60 20.39 -15.88
N VAL A 296 11.22 19.14 -15.59
CA VAL A 296 10.64 18.74 -14.30
C VAL A 296 11.67 18.05 -13.42
N GLU A 297 11.64 18.37 -12.13
CA GLU A 297 12.34 17.67 -11.06
C GLU A 297 11.34 17.13 -10.04
N VAL A 298 11.70 16.02 -9.39
CA VAL A 298 10.92 15.45 -8.28
C VAL A 298 11.86 15.28 -7.08
N VAL A 299 11.34 15.43 -5.87
CA VAL A 299 12.05 15.15 -4.62
C VAL A 299 11.06 14.68 -3.56
N ASP A 300 11.41 13.58 -2.88
CA ASP A 300 10.59 13.05 -1.79
C ASP A 300 11.15 13.50 -0.45
N LEU A 301 10.26 13.98 0.43
CA LEU A 301 10.54 14.28 1.83
C LEU A 301 9.91 13.17 2.69
N ALA A 302 10.73 12.23 3.13
CA ALA A 302 10.29 11.03 3.83
C ALA A 302 10.23 11.25 5.36
N TYR A 303 9.01 11.19 5.90
CA TYR A 303 8.70 11.20 7.33
C TYR A 303 8.41 9.78 7.79
N GLU A 304 9.48 9.10 8.22
CA GLU A 304 9.44 7.70 8.64
C GLU A 304 8.88 7.54 10.06
N ARG A 305 8.66 6.30 10.49
CA ARG A 305 8.18 6.00 11.86
C ARG A 305 9.27 6.04 12.93
N THR A 306 10.45 6.54 12.58
CA THR A 306 11.61 6.58 13.45
C THR A 306 12.53 7.73 13.04
N THR A 307 13.22 8.30 14.02
CA THR A 307 14.27 9.30 13.80
C THR A 307 15.64 8.67 13.54
N ASP A 308 15.76 7.34 13.64
CA ASP A 308 16.98 6.60 13.29
C ASP A 308 17.19 6.63 11.77
N PHE A 309 18.25 7.33 11.35
CA PHE A 309 18.58 7.49 9.94
C PHE A 309 18.81 6.17 9.21
N ASN A 310 19.48 5.20 9.83
CA ASN A 310 19.83 3.93 9.18
C ASN A 310 18.60 3.04 9.01
N LYS A 311 17.69 3.03 10.00
CA LYS A 311 16.40 2.33 9.88
C LYS A 311 15.54 2.94 8.78
N SER A 312 15.42 4.27 8.74
CA SER A 312 14.71 4.99 7.69
C SER A 312 15.31 4.73 6.31
N LYS A 313 16.64 4.79 6.19
CA LYS A 313 17.37 4.46 4.96
C LYS A 313 17.08 3.04 4.48
N ALA A 314 17.04 2.05 5.37
CA ALA A 314 16.75 0.67 4.99
C ALA A 314 15.35 0.52 4.39
N SER A 315 14.33 1.15 4.98
CA SER A 315 12.96 1.15 4.43
C SER A 315 12.87 1.85 3.08
N LEU A 316 13.46 3.03 2.96
CA LEU A 316 13.42 3.81 1.72
C LEU A 316 14.24 3.17 0.60
N LEU A 317 15.31 2.43 0.91
CA LEU A 317 16.05 1.65 -0.08
C LEU A 317 15.21 0.51 -0.66
N ARG A 318 14.36 -0.16 0.14
CA ARG A 318 13.43 -1.17 -0.38
C ARG A 318 12.49 -0.56 -1.41
N GLU A 319 11.88 0.58 -1.08
CA GLU A 319 10.98 1.29 -1.98
C GLU A 319 11.69 1.82 -3.23
N LYS A 320 12.86 2.45 -3.06
CA LYS A 320 13.72 2.92 -4.15
C LYS A 320 14.06 1.81 -5.14
N ASN A 321 14.46 0.65 -4.64
CA ASN A 321 14.82 -0.50 -5.47
C ASN A 321 13.58 -1.12 -6.12
N HIS A 322 12.47 -1.20 -5.40
CA HIS A 322 11.22 -1.75 -5.93
C HIS A 322 10.70 -0.95 -7.13
N PHE A 323 10.66 0.37 -7.01
CA PHE A 323 10.15 1.26 -8.07
C PHE A 323 11.22 1.77 -9.04
N ASN A 324 12.50 1.53 -8.76
CA ASN A 324 13.64 2.12 -9.46
C ASN A 324 13.56 3.66 -9.46
N ILE A 325 13.41 4.25 -8.26
CA ILE A 325 13.19 5.69 -8.10
C ILE A 325 14.43 6.47 -8.56
N PRO A 326 14.32 7.30 -9.61
CA PRO A 326 15.46 7.96 -10.25
C PRO A 326 15.77 9.35 -9.68
N TYR A 327 15.00 9.81 -8.69
CA TYR A 327 15.13 11.11 -8.05
C TYR A 327 15.48 10.98 -6.56
N PRO A 328 15.86 12.08 -5.86
CA PRO A 328 16.24 12.04 -4.46
C PRO A 328 15.08 11.72 -3.54
N ILE A 329 15.41 10.98 -2.48
CA ILE A 329 14.54 10.71 -1.35
C ILE A 329 15.30 11.21 -0.12
N LEU A 330 14.71 12.14 0.60
CA LEU A 330 15.35 12.82 1.72
C LEU A 330 14.77 12.33 3.04
N ILE A 331 15.63 11.98 3.99
CA ILE A 331 15.23 11.57 5.34
C ILE A 331 15.15 12.83 6.19
N THR A 332 13.96 13.21 6.64
CA THR A 332 13.76 14.50 7.29
C THR A 332 14.30 14.57 8.72
N GLY A 333 14.48 13.40 9.36
CA GLY A 333 14.82 13.30 10.79
C GLY A 333 13.63 13.55 11.72
N HIS A 334 12.44 13.79 11.16
CA HIS A 334 11.17 13.91 11.86
C HIS A 334 10.33 12.66 11.62
N THR A 335 9.47 12.35 12.58
CA THR A 335 8.56 11.22 12.44
C THR A 335 7.33 11.57 11.60
N SER A 336 6.53 10.56 11.25
CA SER A 336 5.20 10.71 10.64
C SER A 336 4.17 11.44 11.52
N ASN A 337 4.57 12.02 12.66
CA ASN A 337 3.71 12.87 13.47
C ASN A 337 3.41 14.18 12.73
N LYS A 338 2.12 14.51 12.60
CA LYS A 338 1.67 15.72 11.86
C LYS A 338 2.24 17.02 12.46
N LYS A 339 2.43 17.09 13.77
CA LYS A 339 3.01 18.25 14.46
C LYS A 339 4.47 18.44 14.07
N GLU A 340 5.27 17.37 14.17
CA GLU A 340 6.69 17.40 13.78
C GLU A 340 6.85 17.75 12.28
N THR A 341 5.97 17.22 11.44
CA THR A 341 5.96 17.56 10.01
C THR A 341 5.74 19.07 9.81
N GLY A 342 4.74 19.64 10.48
CA GLY A 342 4.44 21.07 10.42
C GLY A 342 5.56 21.96 10.99
N GLU A 343 6.28 21.50 12.02
CA GLU A 343 7.45 22.19 12.59
C GLU A 343 8.63 22.20 11.60
N SER A 344 8.85 21.10 10.88
CA SER A 344 9.93 20.95 9.91
C SER A 344 9.70 21.72 8.60
N LEU A 345 8.45 22.04 8.28
CA LEU A 345 8.03 22.80 7.09
C LEU A 345 7.15 23.98 7.52
N PRO A 346 7.72 25.01 8.18
CA PRO A 346 6.95 26.05 8.86
C PRO A 346 6.12 26.92 7.92
N ALA A 347 6.40 26.91 6.61
CA ALA A 347 5.61 27.59 5.59
C ALA A 347 4.21 26.96 5.40
N LEU A 348 4.03 25.69 5.74
CA LEU A 348 2.77 24.98 5.58
C LEU A 348 1.81 25.28 6.75
N ALA A 349 0.56 25.54 6.41
CA ALA A 349 -0.57 25.54 7.32
C ALA A 349 -1.46 24.34 7.04
N ASN A 350 -2.06 23.80 8.11
CA ASN A 350 -3.01 22.70 8.03
C ASN A 350 -2.46 21.47 7.28
N PHE A 351 -1.23 21.07 7.58
CA PHE A 351 -0.71 19.79 7.10
C PHE A 351 -1.57 18.65 7.67
N PHE A 352 -2.23 17.92 6.79
CA PHE A 352 -3.32 17.03 7.18
C PHE A 352 -3.01 15.54 6.98
N SER A 353 -2.21 15.16 5.98
CA SER A 353 -2.00 13.75 5.64
C SER A 353 -0.77 13.47 4.77
N PHE A 354 -0.40 12.19 4.74
CA PHE A 354 0.53 11.61 3.77
C PHE A 354 -0.23 10.77 2.73
N PRO A 355 0.09 10.86 1.44
CA PRO A 355 1.04 11.84 0.87
C PRO A 355 0.47 13.26 0.85
N THR A 356 1.33 14.26 0.68
CA THR A 356 0.96 15.61 0.27
C THR A 356 1.95 16.08 -0.80
N THR A 357 1.44 16.64 -1.90
CA THR A 357 2.25 17.03 -3.05
C THR A 357 2.28 18.54 -3.21
N LEU A 358 3.45 19.14 -3.31
CA LEU A 358 3.59 20.54 -3.70
C LEU A 358 4.08 20.62 -5.15
N ILE A 359 3.45 21.49 -5.92
CA ILE A 359 3.83 21.80 -7.31
C ILE A 359 4.42 23.21 -7.32
N ILE A 360 5.71 23.30 -7.61
CA ILE A 360 6.51 24.51 -7.55
C ILE A 360 6.90 24.92 -8.97
N ASP A 361 6.76 26.19 -9.30
CA ASP A 361 7.14 26.70 -10.63
C ASP A 361 8.64 26.99 -10.77
N LYS A 362 9.05 27.40 -11.97
CA LYS A 362 10.45 27.70 -12.32
C LYS A 362 11.06 28.84 -11.50
N LYS A 363 10.24 29.69 -10.87
CA LYS A 363 10.68 30.81 -10.00
C LYS A 363 10.84 30.37 -8.54
N GLY A 364 10.46 29.14 -8.23
CA GLY A 364 10.47 28.56 -6.89
C GLY A 364 9.22 28.88 -6.07
N ASP A 365 8.16 29.40 -6.70
CA ASP A 365 6.91 29.70 -6.00
C ASP A 365 6.01 28.45 -5.98
N VAL A 366 5.42 28.16 -4.83
CA VAL A 366 4.45 27.06 -4.68
C VAL A 366 3.14 27.48 -5.32
N ARG A 367 2.71 26.74 -6.34
CA ARG A 367 1.52 27.06 -7.13
C ARG A 367 0.29 26.28 -6.71
N LYS A 368 0.49 25.03 -6.32
CA LYS A 368 -0.55 24.12 -5.86
C LYS A 368 0.01 23.21 -4.77
N ILE A 369 -0.85 22.88 -3.82
CA ILE A 369 -0.62 21.84 -2.83
C ILE A 369 -1.80 20.89 -2.96
N TYR A 370 -1.54 19.60 -3.12
CA TYR A 370 -2.54 18.55 -3.23
C TYR A 370 -2.40 17.60 -2.04
N THR A 371 -3.44 17.50 -1.22
CA THR A 371 -3.44 16.68 -0.01
C THR A 371 -4.03 15.29 -0.28
N GLY A 372 -3.31 14.24 0.12
CA GLY A 372 -3.69 12.85 -0.11
C GLY A 372 -3.38 12.37 -1.53
N PHE A 373 -3.79 11.15 -1.84
CA PHE A 373 -3.69 10.59 -3.18
C PHE A 373 -4.75 9.51 -3.40
N SER A 374 -5.59 9.68 -4.41
CA SER A 374 -6.56 8.68 -4.84
C SER A 374 -5.86 7.71 -5.80
N GLY A 375 -5.50 6.53 -5.31
CA GLY A 375 -4.77 5.52 -6.06
C GLY A 375 -5.57 4.85 -7.17
N PRO A 376 -4.96 3.98 -7.98
CA PRO A 376 -5.63 3.40 -9.15
C PRO A 376 -6.82 2.51 -8.81
N GLY A 377 -6.98 2.09 -7.55
CA GLY A 377 -8.19 1.43 -7.04
C GLY A 377 -9.46 2.29 -7.13
N THR A 378 -9.31 3.61 -7.25
CA THR A 378 -10.42 4.57 -7.31
C THR A 378 -10.97 4.83 -8.72
N GLY A 379 -10.37 4.24 -9.76
CA GLY A 379 -10.88 4.31 -11.14
C GLY A 379 -10.86 5.71 -11.75
N ASP A 380 -12.04 6.29 -11.99
CA ASP A 380 -12.18 7.56 -12.68
C ASP A 380 -11.55 8.72 -11.89
N TYR A 381 -11.57 8.68 -10.56
CA TYR A 381 -10.91 9.67 -9.70
C TYR A 381 -9.39 9.71 -9.92
N TYR A 382 -8.75 8.55 -10.01
CA TYR A 382 -7.33 8.46 -10.33
C TYR A 382 -7.02 9.03 -11.71
N THR A 383 -7.88 8.75 -12.69
CA THR A 383 -7.73 9.25 -14.07
C THR A 383 -7.88 10.77 -14.12
N GLU A 384 -8.87 11.32 -13.41
CA GLU A 384 -9.08 12.76 -13.27
C GLU A 384 -7.89 13.43 -12.59
N PHE A 385 -7.40 12.87 -11.48
CA PHE A 385 -6.21 13.35 -10.79
C PHE A 385 -5.01 13.45 -11.74
N ILE A 386 -4.68 12.38 -12.47
CA ILE A 386 -3.55 12.37 -13.40
C ILE A 386 -3.72 13.46 -14.46
N SER A 387 -4.92 13.56 -15.05
CA SER A 387 -5.21 14.55 -16.08
C SER A 387 -4.98 15.97 -15.58
N GLN A 388 -5.53 16.31 -14.42
CA GLN A 388 -5.37 17.64 -13.81
C GLN A 388 -3.91 17.91 -13.41
N PHE A 389 -3.23 16.95 -12.78
CA PHE A 389 -1.86 17.07 -12.34
C PHE A 389 -0.89 17.30 -13.51
N GLU A 390 -1.04 16.52 -14.58
CA GLU A 390 -0.24 16.69 -15.79
C GLU A 390 -0.57 18.00 -16.51
N LYS A 391 -1.84 18.43 -16.54
CA LYS A 391 -2.21 19.73 -17.11
C LYS A 391 -1.53 20.88 -16.38
N ILE A 392 -1.58 20.90 -15.04
CA ILE A 392 -0.90 21.93 -14.22
C ILE A 392 0.59 21.94 -14.54
N THR A 393 1.22 20.76 -14.63
CA THR A 393 2.64 20.65 -15.01
C THR A 393 2.91 21.30 -16.35
N GLN A 394 2.12 20.98 -17.38
CA GLN A 394 2.30 21.50 -18.73
C GLN A 394 2.13 23.03 -18.77
N ASP A 395 1.13 23.56 -18.07
CA ASP A 395 0.89 24.99 -17.96
C ASP A 395 2.13 25.69 -17.35
N LEU A 396 2.67 25.17 -16.24
CA LEU A 396 3.88 25.73 -15.60
C LEU A 396 5.14 25.59 -16.46
N LEU A 397 5.25 24.52 -17.25
CA LEU A 397 6.35 24.35 -18.20
C LEU A 397 6.27 25.36 -19.36
N ALA A 398 5.07 25.79 -19.75
CA ALA A 398 4.84 26.78 -20.79
C ALA A 398 5.04 28.23 -20.29
N GLU A 399 5.00 28.47 -18.98
CA GLU A 399 5.30 29.78 -18.40
C GLU A 399 6.75 30.20 -18.70
N LYS A 400 6.90 31.49 -19.04
CA LYS A 400 8.17 32.13 -19.42
C LYS A 400 8.94 32.64 -18.21
#